data_AF-A0A4V2XDL7-F1
#
_entry.id   AF-A0A4V2XDL7-F1
#
_cell.length_a   1.000
_cell.length_b   1.000
_cell.length_c   1.000
_cell.angle_alpha   90.00
_cell.angle_beta   90.00
_cell.angle_gamma   90.00
#
_symmetry.space_group_name_H-M   'P 1'
#
loop_
_entity.id
_entity.type
_entity.pdbx_description
1 polymer ?
#
loop_
_entity_poly.entity_id
_entity_poly.type
_entity_poly.pdbx_seq_one_letter_code
_entity_poly.pdbx_strand_id
1 'polypeptide(L)'
;MSIVPPPAAIPVRAVGRPDTEPERGRPVLWIVRHYPVTVVVLAPYALLIVPLAVLHANPDTGFVLRLLGAALLGTVAVETAALALRRRRWRPGVGAVNASYRHVYLAARIVAVVGVLASITGAQAGHGTIFTQLTADVAASPVTRVTSLAAGWSYLAFALLLASYLGGHAPRRRVLCWVGFLVAGQIVTVTATGITSPAFGYLSFLAAAGAVCGLLRAREVVVVGVVLLVAWPTLFTLRNELRVEGGVSVAADVTASDRLRLDLQLAEVAQHDAPVDVGQPGITDFARYGLVPRMLDPDRPPLSTGALINQYLGGSATSAYSFLALGNVYFIEGWSGVPLYYAGWAAVAVLLLRARGTPGPVRLTLFCFVLAGPLLWSSSHPDSMIGFLQHTVSALPVLLLLRRTRVKGRHAVGPQVRRQPVAAVRTGW
;
A
#
# COMPACT_ATOMS: atom_id res chain seq x y z
N MET A 1 47.63 -4.82 -49.37
CA MET A 1 46.95 -4.05 -48.30
C MET A 1 45.45 -4.24 -48.49
N SER A 2 44.82 -5.05 -47.63
CA SER A 2 43.39 -5.37 -47.72
C SER A 2 42.59 -4.42 -46.81
N ILE A 3 41.67 -3.66 -47.40
CA ILE A 3 40.79 -2.72 -46.68
C ILE A 3 39.54 -3.51 -46.28
N VAL A 4 39.46 -3.84 -44.98
CA VAL A 4 38.27 -4.45 -44.38
C VAL A 4 37.19 -3.37 -44.22
N PRO A 5 35.97 -3.54 -44.76
CA PRO A 5 34.88 -2.59 -44.53
C PRO A 5 34.35 -2.72 -43.09
N PRO A 6 33.89 -1.62 -42.48
CA PRO A 6 33.34 -1.66 -41.11
C PRO A 6 32.04 -2.45 -41.06
N PRO A 7 31.73 -3.11 -39.92
CA PRO A 7 30.52 -3.91 -39.78
C PRO A 7 29.26 -3.06 -39.86
N ALA A 8 28.30 -3.52 -40.66
CA ALA A 8 26.98 -2.92 -40.79
C ALA A 8 26.31 -2.82 -39.42
N ALA A 9 25.92 -1.59 -39.04
CA ALA A 9 25.16 -1.33 -37.82
C ALA A 9 23.83 -2.07 -37.89
N ILE A 10 23.64 -3.03 -36.98
CA ILE A 10 22.36 -3.71 -36.78
C ILE A 10 21.32 -2.63 -36.42
N PRO A 11 20.24 -2.46 -37.19
CA PRO A 11 19.20 -1.52 -36.82
C PRO A 11 18.58 -1.98 -35.50
N VAL A 12 18.80 -1.20 -34.44
CA VAL A 12 18.12 -1.37 -33.16
C VAL A 12 16.63 -1.23 -33.45
N ARG A 13 15.93 -2.37 -33.42
CA ARG A 13 14.48 -2.46 -33.57
C ARG A 13 13.86 -1.50 -32.55
N ALA A 14 13.29 -0.40 -33.05
CA ALA A 14 12.55 0.54 -32.23
C ALA A 14 11.46 -0.23 -31.50
N VAL A 15 11.61 -0.33 -30.17
CA VAL A 15 10.55 -0.85 -29.30
C VAL A 15 9.33 0.00 -29.57
N GLY A 16 8.25 -0.66 -30.03
CA GLY A 16 7.00 -0.05 -30.43
C GLY A 16 6.57 1.04 -29.46
N ARG A 17 6.47 2.24 -30.01
CA ARG A 17 5.80 3.39 -29.42
C ARG A 17 4.35 2.97 -29.16
N PRO A 18 3.78 3.12 -27.96
CA PRO A 18 2.34 3.01 -27.83
C PRO A 18 1.76 4.21 -28.56
N ASP A 19 1.01 3.93 -29.62
CA ASP A 19 0.36 4.90 -30.47
C ASP A 19 -0.48 5.88 -29.64
N THR A 20 -0.32 7.16 -29.99
CA THR A 20 -1.17 8.26 -29.55
C THR A 20 -2.48 8.22 -30.33
N GLU A 21 -3.33 7.24 -30.04
CA GLU A 21 -4.75 7.38 -30.31
C GLU A 21 -5.39 8.19 -29.18
N PRO A 22 -6.31 9.13 -29.48
CA PRO A 22 -7.09 9.79 -28.45
C PRO A 22 -7.95 8.73 -27.74
N GLU A 23 -7.61 8.43 -26.47
CA GLU A 23 -8.29 7.49 -25.57
C GLU A 23 -9.79 7.86 -25.40
N ARG A 24 -10.62 7.52 -26.40
CA ARG A 24 -12.08 7.70 -26.37
C ARG A 24 -12.82 6.55 -25.67
N GLY A 25 -12.10 5.61 -25.06
CA GLY A 25 -12.67 4.44 -24.41
C GLY A 25 -12.04 4.17 -23.05
N ARG A 26 -12.65 4.68 -21.98
CA ARG A 26 -12.91 4.02 -20.67
C ARG A 26 -12.99 5.06 -19.53
N PRO A 27 -14.19 5.48 -19.09
CA PRO A 27 -14.37 6.45 -18.00
C PRO A 27 -13.70 5.99 -16.69
N VAL A 28 -13.63 4.68 -16.43
CA VAL A 28 -12.96 4.10 -15.25
C VAL A 28 -11.47 4.45 -15.20
N LEU A 29 -10.80 4.44 -16.36
CA LEU A 29 -9.38 4.79 -16.45
C LEU A 29 -9.15 6.28 -16.20
N TRP A 30 -10.15 7.10 -16.52
CA TRP A 30 -10.12 8.54 -16.27
C TRP A 30 -10.24 8.84 -14.77
N ILE A 31 -11.18 8.22 -14.06
CA ILE A 31 -11.39 8.42 -12.61
C ILE A 31 -10.15 8.00 -11.83
N VAL A 32 -9.61 6.80 -12.06
CA VAL A 32 -8.40 6.30 -11.38
C VAL A 32 -7.19 7.23 -11.57
N ARG A 33 -7.10 7.91 -12.70
CA ARG A 33 -6.00 8.83 -13.00
C ARG A 33 -6.15 10.19 -12.32
N HIS A 34 -7.37 10.70 -12.18
CA HIS A 34 -7.65 12.04 -11.64
C HIS A 34 -7.91 12.02 -10.14
N TYR A 35 -8.49 10.93 -9.63
CA TYR A 35 -8.90 10.71 -8.25
C TYR A 35 -8.33 9.40 -7.67
N PRO A 36 -7.00 9.15 -7.76
CA PRO A 36 -6.40 7.91 -7.29
C PRO A 36 -6.67 7.62 -5.80
N VAL A 37 -6.66 8.63 -4.93
CA VAL A 37 -6.87 8.43 -3.49
C VAL A 37 -8.33 8.08 -3.22
N THR A 38 -9.26 8.84 -3.80
CA THR A 38 -10.70 8.58 -3.67
C THR A 38 -11.03 7.16 -4.11
N VAL A 39 -10.46 6.69 -5.22
CA VAL A 39 -10.69 5.31 -5.69
C VAL A 39 -10.13 4.28 -4.72
N VAL A 40 -8.94 4.49 -4.15
CA VAL A 40 -8.36 3.55 -3.18
C VAL A 40 -9.21 3.47 -1.92
N VAL A 41 -9.72 4.60 -1.43
CA VAL A 41 -10.62 4.65 -0.28
C VAL A 41 -11.96 4.00 -0.62
N LEU A 42 -12.54 4.28 -1.79
CA LEU A 42 -13.86 3.78 -2.19
C LEU A 42 -13.88 2.27 -2.49
N ALA A 43 -12.88 1.76 -3.20
CA ALA A 43 -12.89 0.42 -3.77
C ALA A 43 -13.22 -0.71 -2.78
N PRO A 44 -12.58 -0.83 -1.60
CA PRO A 44 -12.89 -1.90 -0.67
C PRO A 44 -14.34 -1.81 -0.14
N TYR A 45 -14.85 -0.60 0.08
CA TYR A 45 -16.22 -0.41 0.55
C TYR A 45 -17.25 -0.71 -0.54
N ALA A 46 -17.00 -0.23 -1.76
CA ALA A 46 -17.90 -0.46 -2.89
C ALA A 46 -17.93 -1.92 -3.36
N LEU A 47 -16.82 -2.65 -3.22
CA LEU A 47 -16.70 -4.02 -3.73
C LEU A 47 -17.02 -5.09 -2.68
N LEU A 48 -16.69 -4.84 -1.40
CA LEU A 48 -16.78 -5.87 -0.36
C LEU A 48 -17.79 -5.52 0.73
N ILE A 49 -17.84 -4.26 1.19
CA ILE A 49 -18.56 -3.93 2.43
C ILE A 49 -20.02 -3.56 2.16
N VAL A 50 -20.26 -2.58 1.29
CA VAL A 50 -21.61 -2.10 0.95
C VAL A 50 -22.46 -3.18 0.30
N PRO A 51 -21.96 -3.99 -0.67
CA PRO A 51 -22.75 -5.08 -1.23
C PRO A 51 -23.18 -6.09 -0.17
N LEU A 52 -22.30 -6.45 0.76
CA LEU A 52 -22.65 -7.39 1.83
C LEU A 52 -23.65 -6.80 2.82
N ALA A 53 -23.53 -5.51 3.17
CA ALA A 53 -24.49 -4.81 4.01
C ALA A 53 -25.91 -4.82 3.39
N VAL A 54 -26.00 -4.55 2.08
CA VAL A 54 -27.28 -4.55 1.34
C VAL A 54 -27.85 -5.96 1.20
N LEU A 55 -27.03 -6.94 0.79
CA LEU A 55 -27.46 -8.32 0.59
C LEU A 55 -27.99 -8.97 1.87
N HIS A 56 -27.44 -8.58 3.02
CA HIS A 56 -27.86 -9.10 4.34
C HIS A 56 -28.78 -8.14 5.10
N ALA A 57 -29.35 -7.13 4.43
CA ALA A 57 -30.28 -6.17 5.01
C ALA A 57 -29.81 -5.59 6.36
N ASN A 58 -28.53 -5.20 6.44
CA ASN A 58 -27.94 -4.68 7.67
C ASN A 58 -28.66 -3.36 8.08
N PRO A 59 -29.21 -3.26 9.30
CA PRO A 59 -29.94 -2.07 9.74
C PRO A 59 -29.08 -0.79 9.74
N ASP A 60 -27.77 -0.93 9.94
CA ASP A 60 -26.81 0.18 10.02
C ASP A 60 -26.23 0.56 8.66
N THR A 61 -26.78 0.05 7.55
CA THR A 61 -26.32 0.41 6.19
C THR A 61 -26.31 1.93 5.98
N GLY A 62 -27.29 2.66 6.52
CA GLY A 62 -27.32 4.12 6.46
C GLY A 62 -26.12 4.78 7.16
N PHE A 63 -25.71 4.26 8.31
CA PHE A 63 -24.52 4.73 9.04
C PHE A 63 -23.24 4.45 8.25
N VAL A 64 -23.09 3.23 7.72
CA VAL A 64 -21.94 2.84 6.88
C VAL A 64 -21.80 3.76 5.65
N LEU A 65 -22.91 4.05 4.97
CA LEU A 65 -22.91 4.94 3.80
C LEU A 65 -22.57 6.39 4.17
N ARG A 66 -23.04 6.89 5.32
CA ARG A 66 -22.69 8.23 5.82
C ARG A 66 -21.20 8.34 6.15
N LEU A 67 -20.63 7.34 6.82
CA LEU A 67 -19.19 7.29 7.11
C LEU A 67 -18.36 7.29 5.83
N LEU A 68 -18.70 6.43 4.88
CA LEU A 68 -18.04 6.40 3.57
C LEU A 68 -18.18 7.75 2.87
N GLY A 69 -19.39 8.32 2.85
CA GLY A 69 -19.66 9.64 2.27
C GLY A 69 -18.78 10.75 2.87
N ALA A 70 -18.61 10.76 4.19
CA ALA A 70 -17.75 11.73 4.88
C ALA A 70 -16.26 11.59 4.49
N ALA A 71 -15.75 10.36 4.39
CA ALA A 71 -14.38 10.12 3.94
C ALA A 71 -14.17 10.47 2.46
N LEU A 72 -15.14 10.17 1.61
CA LEU A 72 -15.12 10.55 0.20
C LEU A 72 -15.17 12.07 0.03
N LEU A 73 -15.97 12.79 0.83
CA LEU A 73 -16.01 14.24 0.81
C LEU A 73 -14.61 14.84 1.03
N GLY A 74 -13.88 14.36 2.05
CA GLY A 74 -12.52 14.82 2.33
C GLY A 74 -11.54 14.54 1.18
N THR A 75 -11.55 13.32 0.64
CA THR A 75 -10.62 12.91 -0.43
C THR A 75 -10.93 13.59 -1.76
N VAL A 76 -12.20 13.65 -2.16
CA VAL A 76 -12.67 14.31 -3.39
C VAL A 76 -12.40 15.82 -3.34
N ALA A 77 -12.64 16.47 -2.20
CA ALA A 77 -12.38 17.91 -2.05
C ALA A 77 -10.91 18.24 -2.34
N VAL A 78 -9.99 17.47 -1.74
CA VAL A 78 -8.55 17.67 -1.91
C VAL A 78 -8.08 17.35 -3.32
N GLU A 79 -8.51 16.23 -3.89
CA GLU A 79 -8.12 15.86 -5.26
C GLU A 79 -8.68 16.84 -6.29
N THR A 80 -9.91 17.33 -6.10
CA THR A 80 -10.54 18.35 -6.96
C THR A 80 -9.82 19.69 -6.85
N ALA A 81 -9.50 20.16 -5.64
CA ALA A 81 -8.73 21.38 -5.45
C ALA A 81 -7.35 21.28 -6.12
N ALA A 82 -6.69 20.13 -6.02
CA ALA A 82 -5.39 19.89 -6.66
C ALA A 82 -5.46 19.85 -8.19
N LEU A 83 -6.59 19.40 -8.77
CA LEU A 83 -6.85 19.48 -10.20
C LEU A 83 -7.10 20.92 -10.66
N ALA A 84 -7.90 21.67 -9.90
CA ALA A 84 -8.20 23.08 -10.18
C ALA A 84 -6.95 23.96 -10.20
N LEU A 85 -5.99 23.69 -9.30
CA LEU A 85 -4.69 24.38 -9.23
C LEU A 85 -3.74 24.06 -10.41
N ARG A 86 -4.21 23.39 -11.47
CA ARG A 86 -3.44 22.99 -12.67
C ARG A 86 -2.07 22.37 -12.36
N ARG A 87 -1.92 21.70 -11.22
CA ARG A 87 -0.67 21.02 -10.87
C ARG A 87 -0.39 19.98 -11.95
N ARG A 88 0.81 20.06 -12.57
CA ARG A 88 1.21 19.22 -13.72
C ARG A 88 0.82 17.76 -13.47
N ARG A 89 0.27 17.11 -14.50
CA ARG A 89 0.01 15.65 -14.49
C ARG A 89 1.29 14.95 -14.04
N TRP A 90 1.19 14.03 -13.09
CA TRP A 90 2.36 13.39 -12.52
C TRP A 90 2.99 12.36 -13.46
N ARG A 91 2.19 11.73 -14.35
CA ARG A 91 2.61 10.66 -15.27
C ARG A 91 3.60 11.08 -16.37
N PRO A 92 3.44 12.23 -17.03
CA PRO A 92 4.46 12.75 -17.94
C PRO A 92 5.81 12.87 -17.23
N GLY A 93 6.84 12.22 -17.77
CA GLY A 93 8.21 12.27 -17.25
C GLY A 93 8.55 11.27 -16.13
N VAL A 94 7.61 10.45 -15.63
CA VAL A 94 7.90 9.46 -14.54
C VAL A 94 8.98 8.50 -14.97
N GLY A 95 8.93 8.05 -16.23
CA GLY A 95 9.97 7.21 -16.79
C GLY A 95 11.33 7.88 -16.78
N ALA A 96 11.44 9.13 -17.22
CA ALA A 96 12.70 9.85 -17.24
C ALA A 96 13.30 10.08 -15.83
N VAL A 97 12.47 10.41 -14.84
CA VAL A 97 12.94 10.57 -13.45
C VAL A 97 13.43 9.24 -12.88
N ASN A 98 12.67 8.16 -13.03
CA ASN A 98 13.05 6.87 -12.46
C ASN A 98 14.19 6.20 -13.25
N ALA A 99 14.33 6.46 -14.56
CA ALA A 99 15.45 6.02 -15.38
C ALA A 99 16.81 6.62 -14.95
N SER A 100 16.80 7.72 -14.19
CA SER A 100 18.02 8.35 -13.66
C SER A 100 18.66 7.57 -12.50
N TYR A 101 17.95 6.61 -11.91
CA TYR A 101 18.43 5.79 -10.80
C TYR A 101 18.91 4.43 -11.32
N ARG A 102 20.20 4.32 -11.64
CA ARG A 102 20.78 3.12 -12.28
C ARG A 102 20.59 1.83 -11.48
N HIS A 103 20.63 1.92 -10.14
CA HIS A 103 20.63 0.74 -9.27
C HIS A 103 19.27 0.48 -8.60
N VAL A 104 18.19 1.14 -9.04
CA VAL A 104 16.87 1.00 -8.41
C VAL A 104 16.35 -0.44 -8.43
N TYR A 105 16.57 -1.17 -9.53
CA TYR A 105 16.13 -2.57 -9.64
C TYR A 105 16.98 -3.53 -8.79
N LEU A 106 18.28 -3.26 -8.65
CA LEU A 106 19.12 -4.05 -7.75
C LEU A 106 18.71 -3.84 -6.29
N ALA A 107 18.55 -2.58 -5.88
CA ALA A 107 18.09 -2.22 -4.54
C ALA A 107 16.72 -2.85 -4.23
N ALA A 108 15.78 -2.81 -5.19
CA ALA A 108 14.47 -3.43 -5.05
C ALA A 108 14.54 -4.93 -4.71
N ARG A 109 15.43 -5.68 -5.37
CA ARG A 109 15.62 -7.12 -5.13
C ARG A 109 16.26 -7.39 -3.78
N ILE A 110 17.28 -6.63 -3.40
CA ILE A 110 17.94 -6.78 -2.10
C ILE A 110 16.93 -6.50 -0.98
N VAL A 111 16.20 -5.40 -1.07
CA VAL A 111 15.16 -5.05 -0.09
C VAL A 111 14.06 -6.11 -0.06
N ALA A 112 13.66 -6.67 -1.20
CA ALA A 112 12.66 -7.74 -1.25
C ALA A 112 13.12 -8.98 -0.49
N VAL A 113 14.35 -9.44 -0.74
CA VAL A 113 14.92 -10.61 -0.05
C VAL A 113 15.05 -10.34 1.45
N VAL A 114 15.67 -9.22 1.84
CA VAL A 114 15.85 -8.86 3.25
C VAL A 114 14.51 -8.69 3.96
N GLY A 115 13.52 -8.04 3.33
CA GLY A 115 12.19 -7.85 3.88
C GLY A 115 11.44 -9.15 4.11
N VAL A 116 11.49 -10.08 3.14
CA VAL A 116 10.85 -11.41 3.29
C VAL A 116 11.55 -12.23 4.37
N LEU A 117 12.88 -12.28 4.37
CA LEU A 117 13.64 -12.99 5.40
C LEU A 117 13.35 -12.41 6.79
N ALA A 118 13.40 -11.10 6.95
CA ALA A 118 13.10 -10.45 8.23
C ALA A 118 11.65 -10.70 8.69
N SER A 119 10.67 -10.74 7.77
CA SER A 119 9.28 -11.05 8.12
C SER A 119 9.11 -12.49 8.59
N ILE A 120 9.75 -13.45 7.91
CA ILE A 120 9.67 -14.88 8.28
C ILE A 120 10.40 -15.13 9.59
N THR A 121 11.63 -14.64 9.72
CA THR A 121 12.42 -14.79 10.95
C THR A 121 11.77 -14.08 12.13
N GLY A 122 11.20 -12.89 11.91
CA GLY A 122 10.44 -12.17 12.93
C GLY A 122 9.22 -12.97 13.40
N ALA A 123 8.45 -13.51 12.46
CA ALA A 123 7.30 -14.37 12.78
C ALA A 123 7.70 -15.64 13.55
N GLN A 124 8.78 -16.32 13.13
CA GLN A 124 9.31 -17.49 13.84
C GLN A 124 9.81 -17.14 15.24
N ALA A 125 10.34 -15.94 15.44
CA ALA A 125 10.74 -15.42 16.74
C ALA A 125 9.54 -14.90 17.58
N GLY A 126 8.31 -15.12 17.13
CA GLY A 126 7.08 -14.77 17.84
C GLY A 126 6.57 -13.34 17.58
N HIS A 127 7.28 -12.50 16.82
CA HIS A 127 6.84 -11.14 16.57
C HIS A 127 5.51 -11.11 15.78
N GLY A 128 4.45 -10.61 16.43
CA GLY A 128 3.13 -10.48 15.82
C GLY A 128 2.38 -11.80 15.67
N THR A 129 2.73 -12.85 16.43
CA THR A 129 1.96 -14.10 16.48
C THR A 129 0.88 -14.04 17.57
N ILE A 130 -0.17 -14.83 17.42
CA ILE A 130 -1.17 -15.01 18.49
C ILE A 130 -0.60 -15.82 19.65
N PHE A 131 0.38 -16.69 19.37
CA PHE A 131 0.95 -17.58 20.37
C PHE A 131 1.77 -16.82 21.42
N THR A 132 2.41 -15.71 21.04
CA THR A 132 3.08 -14.81 21.98
C THR A 132 2.14 -14.02 22.90
N GLN A 133 0.84 -14.03 22.61
CA GLN A 133 -0.17 -13.46 23.51
C GLN A 133 -0.61 -14.47 24.58
N LEU A 134 -0.28 -15.76 24.41
CA LEU A 134 -0.57 -16.84 25.36
C LEU A 134 0.60 -17.17 26.29
N THR A 135 1.84 -16.93 25.85
CA THR A 135 3.06 -17.12 26.65
C THR A 135 3.76 -15.77 26.86
N ALA A 136 3.77 -15.28 28.10
CA ALA A 136 4.26 -13.95 28.48
C ALA A 136 5.76 -13.68 28.20
N ASP A 137 6.52 -14.67 27.70
CA ASP A 137 7.98 -14.64 27.64
C ASP A 137 8.60 -14.26 26.28
N VAL A 138 7.81 -14.12 25.20
CA VAL A 138 8.39 -14.07 23.84
C VAL A 138 8.68 -12.65 23.32
N ALA A 139 8.21 -11.61 24.02
CA ALA A 139 8.41 -10.21 23.61
C ALA A 139 9.84 -9.66 23.79
N ALA A 140 10.77 -10.43 24.37
CA ALA A 140 12.12 -9.98 24.71
C ALA A 140 13.24 -10.45 23.75
N SER A 141 12.94 -11.27 22.74
CA SER A 141 13.99 -11.88 21.89
C SER A 141 14.81 -10.82 21.11
N PRO A 142 16.16 -10.85 21.17
CA PRO A 142 17.01 -9.96 20.37
C PRO A 142 16.74 -10.02 18.86
N VAL A 143 16.29 -11.18 18.38
CA VAL A 143 15.96 -11.42 16.97
C VAL A 143 14.77 -10.58 16.51
N THR A 144 13.74 -10.41 17.36
CA THR A 144 12.57 -9.57 17.04
C THR A 144 12.95 -8.10 16.98
N ARG A 145 13.88 -7.65 17.84
CA ARG A 145 14.41 -6.27 17.81
C ARG A 145 15.16 -5.98 16.51
N VAL A 146 16.03 -6.88 16.05
CA VAL A 146 16.79 -6.69 14.81
C VAL A 146 15.86 -6.75 13.59
N THR A 147 14.97 -7.73 13.52
CA THR A 147 14.03 -7.87 12.39
C THR A 147 13.05 -6.70 12.29
N SER A 148 12.69 -6.06 13.41
CA SER A 148 11.85 -4.85 13.42
C SER A 148 12.49 -3.66 12.68
N LEU A 149 13.81 -3.63 12.52
CA LEU A 149 14.50 -2.60 11.72
C LEU A 149 14.14 -2.68 10.24
N ALA A 150 13.67 -3.84 9.76
CA ALA A 150 13.18 -4.05 8.41
C ALA A 150 11.64 -3.93 8.30
N ALA A 151 10.98 -3.34 9.31
CA ALA A 151 9.53 -3.12 9.27
C ALA A 151 9.13 -2.33 8.01
N GLY A 152 8.14 -2.87 7.29
CA GLY A 152 7.62 -2.28 6.05
C GLY A 152 8.52 -2.42 4.82
N TRP A 153 9.59 -3.21 4.88
CA TRP A 153 10.47 -3.41 3.71
C TRP A 153 9.77 -4.11 2.55
N SER A 154 8.71 -4.89 2.79
CA SER A 154 7.87 -5.46 1.72
C SER A 154 7.14 -4.37 0.92
N TYR A 155 6.73 -3.28 1.57
CA TYR A 155 6.14 -2.11 0.92
C TYR A 155 7.21 -1.30 0.19
N LEU A 156 8.39 -1.14 0.79
CA LEU A 156 9.55 -0.47 0.18
C LEU A 156 10.00 -1.22 -1.10
N ALA A 157 10.16 -2.53 -1.01
CA ALA A 157 10.52 -3.40 -2.12
C ALA A 157 9.54 -3.23 -3.28
N PHE A 158 8.23 -3.28 -3.00
CA PHE A 158 7.22 -3.06 -4.01
C PHE A 158 7.32 -1.66 -4.65
N ALA A 159 7.51 -0.62 -3.85
CA ALA A 159 7.66 0.74 -4.36
C ALA A 159 8.89 0.90 -5.27
N LEU A 160 10.02 0.27 -4.92
CA LEU A 160 11.23 0.29 -5.73
C LEU A 160 11.10 -0.58 -6.99
N LEU A 161 10.39 -1.71 -6.93
CA LEU A 161 10.03 -2.51 -8.10
C LEU A 161 9.14 -1.71 -9.06
N LEU A 162 8.19 -0.93 -8.52
CA LEU A 162 7.32 -0.06 -9.29
C LEU A 162 8.12 1.09 -9.94
N ALA A 163 9.02 1.73 -9.19
CA ALA A 163 9.94 2.71 -9.73
C ALA A 163 10.83 2.12 -10.84
N SER A 164 11.27 0.87 -10.67
CA SER A 164 12.07 0.14 -11.67
C SER A 164 11.28 -0.13 -12.95
N TYR A 165 10.02 -0.56 -12.83
CA TYR A 165 9.10 -0.73 -13.95
C TYR A 165 8.87 0.57 -14.69
N LEU A 166 8.51 1.63 -13.96
CA LEU A 166 8.22 2.94 -14.54
C LEU A 166 9.45 3.55 -15.21
N GLY A 167 10.64 3.35 -14.65
CA GLY A 167 11.93 3.78 -15.21
C GLY A 167 12.46 2.92 -16.36
N GLY A 168 11.78 1.83 -16.72
CA GLY A 168 12.21 0.93 -17.80
C GLY A 168 13.39 0.02 -17.46
N HIS A 169 13.78 -0.09 -16.20
CA HIS A 169 14.92 -0.94 -15.76
C HIS A 169 14.58 -2.43 -15.75
N ALA A 170 13.30 -2.77 -15.61
CA ALA A 170 12.82 -4.15 -15.62
C ALA A 170 11.51 -4.28 -16.41
N PRO A 171 11.35 -5.32 -17.24
CA PRO A 171 10.09 -5.60 -17.90
C PRO A 171 9.04 -6.01 -16.87
N ARG A 172 7.78 -5.73 -17.19
CA ARG A 172 6.61 -6.03 -16.36
C ARG A 172 6.62 -7.45 -15.78
N ARG A 173 6.94 -8.46 -16.59
CA ARG A 173 6.99 -9.87 -16.16
C ARG A 173 7.96 -10.10 -15.00
N ARG A 174 9.18 -9.56 -15.08
CA ARG A 174 10.18 -9.71 -14.02
C ARG A 174 9.74 -9.02 -12.73
N VAL A 175 9.12 -7.85 -12.85
CA VAL A 175 8.55 -7.15 -11.70
C VAL A 175 7.44 -7.98 -11.06
N LEU A 176 6.51 -8.52 -11.85
CA LEU A 176 5.45 -9.40 -11.34
C LEU A 176 5.99 -10.68 -10.69
N CYS A 177 7.09 -11.27 -11.19
CA CYS A 177 7.75 -12.40 -10.52
C CYS A 177 8.23 -12.02 -9.11
N TRP A 178 8.84 -10.84 -8.94
CA TRP A 178 9.25 -10.35 -7.63
C TRP A 178 8.08 -9.96 -6.73
N VAL A 179 6.98 -9.45 -7.30
CA VAL A 179 5.72 -9.27 -6.57
C VAL A 179 5.20 -10.62 -6.08
N GLY A 180 5.23 -11.65 -6.92
CA GLY A 180 4.88 -13.03 -6.55
C GLY A 180 5.75 -13.55 -5.41
N PHE A 181 7.06 -13.28 -5.43
CA PHE A 181 7.96 -13.61 -4.32
C PHE A 181 7.57 -12.90 -3.01
N LEU A 182 7.23 -11.61 -3.06
CA LEU A 182 6.76 -10.87 -1.89
C LEU A 182 5.44 -11.44 -1.34
N VAL A 183 4.51 -11.79 -2.23
CA VAL A 183 3.23 -12.43 -1.86
C VAL A 183 3.47 -13.81 -1.23
N ALA A 184 4.34 -14.62 -1.82
CA ALA A 184 4.70 -15.93 -1.25
C ALA A 184 5.30 -15.77 0.16
N GLY A 185 6.17 -14.77 0.37
CA GLY A 185 6.68 -14.43 1.68
C GLY A 185 5.58 -14.10 2.70
N GLN A 186 4.57 -13.31 2.30
CA GLN A 186 3.42 -13.02 3.16
C GLN A 186 2.59 -14.26 3.49
N ILE A 187 2.37 -15.17 2.52
CA ILE A 187 1.67 -16.43 2.76
C ILE A 187 2.42 -17.28 3.81
N VAL A 188 3.74 -17.38 3.70
CA VAL A 188 4.57 -18.09 4.70
C VAL A 188 4.49 -17.41 6.07
N THR A 189 4.49 -16.08 6.12
CA THR A 189 4.29 -15.34 7.39
C THR A 189 2.91 -15.60 7.99
N VAL A 190 1.84 -15.71 7.18
CA VAL A 190 0.50 -16.07 7.67
C VAL A 190 0.50 -17.45 8.30
N THR A 191 1.11 -18.45 7.64
CA THR A 191 1.19 -19.80 8.19
C THR A 191 1.99 -19.85 9.48
N ALA A 192 3.04 -19.03 9.62
CA ALA A 192 3.84 -18.96 10.83
C ALA A 192 3.14 -18.21 11.99
N THR A 193 2.23 -17.27 11.69
CA THR A 193 1.60 -16.40 12.70
C THR A 193 0.18 -16.82 13.08
N GLY A 194 -0.52 -17.55 12.22
CA GLY A 194 -1.96 -17.86 12.38
C GLY A 194 -2.87 -16.63 12.18
N ILE A 195 -2.37 -15.57 11.52
CA ILE A 195 -3.10 -14.32 11.28
C ILE A 195 -3.15 -14.00 9.79
N THR A 196 -4.34 -13.98 9.21
CA THR A 196 -4.56 -13.72 7.78
C THR A 196 -4.69 -12.23 7.43
N SER A 197 -5.16 -11.40 8.37
CA SER A 197 -5.45 -9.97 8.14
C SER A 197 -4.29 -9.17 7.50
N PRO A 198 -3.03 -9.27 7.97
CA PRO A 198 -1.90 -8.58 7.35
C PRO A 198 -1.71 -8.90 5.87
N ALA A 199 -1.93 -10.16 5.46
CA ALA A 199 -1.83 -10.55 4.05
C ALA A 199 -2.94 -9.95 3.19
N PHE A 200 -4.19 -9.88 3.69
CA PHE A 200 -5.28 -9.19 3.00
C PHE A 200 -5.00 -7.69 2.83
N GLY A 201 -4.48 -7.06 3.88
CA GLY A 201 -4.00 -5.68 3.82
C GLY A 201 -2.92 -5.49 2.76
N TYR A 202 -1.91 -6.37 2.75
CA TYR A 202 -0.82 -6.33 1.78
C TYR A 202 -1.31 -6.52 0.33
N LEU A 203 -2.18 -7.50 0.07
CA LEU A 203 -2.75 -7.74 -1.25
C LEU A 203 -3.61 -6.57 -1.74
N SER A 204 -4.41 -5.99 -0.84
CA SER A 204 -5.19 -4.77 -1.13
C SER A 204 -4.27 -3.60 -1.50
N PHE A 205 -3.18 -3.42 -0.74
CA PHE A 205 -2.15 -2.43 -1.06
C PHE A 205 -1.52 -2.67 -2.45
N LEU A 206 -1.10 -3.90 -2.76
CA LEU A 206 -0.51 -4.24 -4.06
C LEU A 206 -1.46 -3.94 -5.22
N ALA A 207 -2.74 -4.30 -5.05
CA ALA A 207 -3.80 -4.03 -6.01
C ALA A 207 -3.98 -2.52 -6.22
N ALA A 208 -4.12 -1.76 -5.14
CA ALA A 208 -4.28 -0.31 -5.16
C ALA A 208 -3.09 0.41 -5.81
N ALA A 209 -1.88 0.21 -5.27
CA ALA A 209 -0.67 0.85 -5.76
C ALA A 209 -0.32 0.41 -7.19
N GLY A 210 -0.49 -0.89 -7.48
CA GLY A 210 -0.29 -1.45 -8.81
C GLY A 210 -1.26 -0.89 -9.86
N ALA A 211 -2.54 -0.70 -9.51
CA ALA A 211 -3.53 -0.11 -10.41
C ALA A 211 -3.29 1.39 -10.62
N VAL A 212 -3.06 2.16 -9.54
CA VAL A 212 -2.79 3.61 -9.59
C VAL A 212 -1.57 3.91 -10.46
N CYS A 213 -0.51 3.11 -10.33
CA CYS A 213 0.72 3.28 -11.09
C CYS A 213 0.73 2.53 -12.44
N GLY A 214 -0.29 1.74 -12.75
CA GLY A 214 -0.45 1.06 -14.05
C GLY A 214 0.39 -0.20 -14.23
N LEU A 215 0.93 -0.78 -13.16
CA LEU A 215 1.59 -2.10 -13.18
C LEU A 215 0.57 -3.23 -13.37
N LEU A 216 -0.59 -3.12 -12.70
CA LEU A 216 -1.70 -4.07 -12.76
C LEU A 216 -2.84 -3.49 -13.59
N ARG A 217 -3.44 -4.33 -14.43
CA ARG A 217 -4.65 -3.99 -15.19
C ARG A 217 -5.88 -4.26 -14.33
N ALA A 218 -6.94 -3.48 -14.51
CA ALA A 218 -8.20 -3.67 -13.76
C ALA A 218 -8.72 -5.13 -13.83
N ARG A 219 -8.66 -5.75 -15.02
CA ARG A 219 -9.03 -7.17 -15.19
C ARG A 219 -8.21 -8.14 -14.32
N GLU A 220 -6.93 -7.84 -14.09
CA GLU A 220 -6.07 -8.72 -13.29
C GLU A 220 -6.36 -8.54 -11.81
N VAL A 221 -6.63 -7.31 -11.37
CA VAL A 221 -7.10 -7.02 -10.01
C VAL A 221 -8.41 -7.76 -9.72
N VAL A 222 -9.36 -7.72 -10.66
CA VAL A 222 -10.63 -8.46 -10.54
C VAL A 222 -10.39 -9.98 -10.48
N VAL A 223 -9.56 -10.53 -11.36
CA VAL A 223 -9.24 -11.97 -11.36
C VAL A 223 -8.61 -12.39 -10.03
N VAL A 224 -7.63 -11.64 -9.51
CA VAL A 224 -7.03 -11.94 -8.21
C VAL A 224 -8.07 -11.84 -7.09
N GLY A 225 -8.95 -10.83 -7.11
CA GLY A 225 -10.03 -10.71 -6.14
C GLY A 225 -10.97 -11.92 -6.14
N VAL A 226 -11.39 -12.37 -7.32
CA VAL A 226 -12.23 -13.58 -7.47
C VAL A 226 -11.51 -14.82 -6.95
N VAL A 227 -10.24 -15.01 -7.31
CA VAL A 227 -9.43 -16.14 -6.83
C VAL A 227 -9.32 -16.13 -5.30
N LEU A 228 -9.13 -14.96 -4.68
CA LEU A 228 -9.07 -14.85 -3.22
C LEU A 228 -10.40 -15.16 -2.56
N LEU A 229 -11.52 -14.71 -3.12
CA LEU A 229 -12.86 -15.04 -2.61
C LEU A 229 -13.15 -16.54 -2.70
N VAL A 230 -12.75 -17.19 -3.79
CA VAL A 230 -12.89 -18.65 -3.95
C VAL A 230 -11.97 -19.42 -2.99
N ALA A 231 -10.75 -18.94 -2.78
CA ALA A 231 -9.79 -19.57 -1.87
C ALA A 231 -10.07 -19.29 -0.38
N TRP A 232 -10.91 -18.31 -0.06
CA TRP A 232 -11.14 -17.84 1.30
C TRP A 232 -11.62 -18.92 2.28
N PRO A 233 -12.61 -19.78 1.96
CA PRO A 233 -13.03 -20.85 2.86
C PRO A 233 -11.88 -21.77 3.24
N THR A 234 -11.06 -22.18 2.26
CA THR A 234 -9.89 -23.03 2.48
C THR A 234 -8.84 -22.35 3.36
N LEU A 235 -8.54 -21.07 3.10
CA LEU A 235 -7.61 -20.30 3.92
C LEU A 235 -8.12 -20.12 5.36
N PHE A 236 -9.44 -19.99 5.54
CA PHE A 236 -10.06 -19.88 6.84
C PHE A 236 -9.98 -21.18 7.63
N THR A 237 -10.27 -22.32 7.00
CA THR A 237 -10.12 -23.65 7.62
C THR A 237 -8.67 -23.89 8.04
N LEU A 238 -7.71 -23.67 7.13
CA LEU A 238 -6.28 -23.84 7.42
C LEU A 238 -5.82 -22.96 8.59
N ARG A 239 -6.27 -21.70 8.63
CA ARG A 239 -5.98 -20.79 9.75
C ARG A 239 -6.53 -21.32 11.07
N ASN A 240 -7.75 -21.87 11.08
CA ASN A 240 -8.37 -22.40 12.29
C ASN A 240 -7.67 -23.67 12.76
N GLU A 241 -7.29 -24.57 11.86
CA GLU A 241 -6.49 -25.76 12.17
C GLU A 241 -5.17 -25.37 12.84
N LEU A 242 -4.41 -24.43 12.25
CA LEU A 242 -3.16 -23.92 12.84
C LEU A 242 -3.34 -23.29 14.23
N ARG A 243 -4.50 -22.66 14.49
CA ARG A 243 -4.82 -22.07 15.79
C ARG A 243 -5.12 -23.15 16.83
N VAL A 244 -5.92 -24.14 16.46
CA VAL A 244 -6.25 -25.27 17.33
C VAL A 244 -4.98 -26.06 17.67
N GLU A 245 -4.14 -26.35 16.68
CA GLU A 245 -2.84 -27.02 16.87
C GLU A 245 -1.92 -26.24 17.81
N GLY A 246 -1.93 -24.91 17.74
CA GLY A 246 -1.16 -24.05 18.63
C GLY A 246 -1.87 -23.67 19.94
N GLY A 247 -2.95 -24.37 20.32
CA GLY A 247 -3.62 -24.22 21.62
C GLY A 247 -4.54 -23.00 21.78
N VAL A 248 -4.91 -22.34 20.68
CA VAL A 248 -5.84 -21.21 20.67
C VAL A 248 -7.27 -21.75 20.46
N SER A 249 -8.18 -21.42 21.36
CA SER A 249 -9.60 -21.76 21.19
C SER A 249 -10.18 -21.02 19.98
N VAL A 250 -10.84 -21.77 19.10
CA VAL A 250 -11.56 -21.23 17.95
C VAL A 250 -13.05 -21.47 18.17
N ALA A 251 -13.85 -20.41 18.02
CA ALA A 251 -15.29 -20.50 18.10
C ALA A 251 -15.82 -21.37 16.93
N ALA A 252 -16.47 -22.49 17.26
CA ALA A 252 -16.92 -23.50 16.29
C ALA A 252 -18.12 -23.03 15.44
N ASP A 253 -18.83 -22.01 15.91
CA ASP A 253 -20.01 -21.40 15.31
C ASP A 253 -19.70 -20.31 14.29
N VAL A 254 -18.44 -19.84 14.21
CA VAL A 254 -18.06 -18.75 13.30
C VAL A 254 -17.60 -19.30 11.94
N THR A 255 -18.40 -19.08 10.90
CA THR A 255 -18.10 -19.55 9.55
C THR A 255 -17.16 -18.61 8.78
N ALA A 256 -16.60 -19.10 7.67
CA ALA A 256 -15.81 -18.28 6.75
C ALA A 256 -16.63 -17.11 6.18
N SER A 257 -17.92 -17.32 5.91
CA SER A 257 -18.86 -16.28 5.47
C SER A 257 -19.07 -15.20 6.52
N ASP A 258 -19.19 -15.57 7.79
CA ASP A 258 -19.37 -14.60 8.88
C ASP A 258 -18.16 -13.67 9.01
N ARG A 259 -16.96 -14.19 8.71
CA ARG A 259 -15.75 -13.36 8.70
C ARG A 259 -15.62 -12.44 7.49
N LEU A 260 -16.39 -12.67 6.43
CA LEU A 260 -16.53 -11.72 5.33
C LEU A 260 -17.57 -10.64 5.61
N ARG A 261 -18.38 -10.75 6.68
CA ARG A 261 -19.33 -9.72 7.14
C ARG A 261 -18.61 -8.51 7.76
N LEU A 262 -17.76 -7.88 6.95
CA LEU A 262 -17.00 -6.68 7.27
C LEU A 262 -17.92 -5.48 7.55
N ASP A 263 -19.16 -5.53 7.08
CA ASP A 263 -20.23 -4.60 7.40
C ASP A 263 -20.57 -4.62 8.90
N LEU A 264 -20.56 -5.80 9.54
CA LEU A 264 -20.84 -5.91 10.98
C LEU A 264 -19.78 -5.22 11.83
N GLN A 265 -18.52 -5.18 11.36
CA GLN A 265 -17.46 -4.44 12.05
C GLN A 265 -17.68 -2.93 12.04
N LEU A 266 -18.44 -2.39 11.08
CA LEU A 266 -18.81 -0.97 11.06
C LEU A 266 -20.16 -0.73 11.76
N ALA A 267 -21.07 -1.70 11.72
CA ALA A 267 -22.33 -1.64 12.45
C ALA A 267 -22.10 -1.60 13.97
N GLU A 268 -21.15 -2.39 14.47
CA GLU A 268 -20.78 -2.38 15.89
C GLU A 268 -20.35 -1.00 16.37
N VAL A 269 -19.63 -0.25 15.53
CA VAL A 269 -19.20 1.12 15.84
C VAL A 269 -20.40 2.07 16.04
N ALA A 270 -21.49 1.83 15.31
CA ALA A 270 -22.68 2.67 15.39
C ALA A 270 -23.38 2.61 16.76
N GLN A 271 -23.08 1.57 17.55
CA GLN A 271 -23.67 1.37 18.88
C GLN A 271 -22.99 2.19 19.98
N HIS A 272 -21.90 2.89 19.64
CA HIS A 272 -21.11 3.67 20.59
C HIS A 272 -21.14 5.17 20.29
N ASP A 273 -21.22 5.96 21.35
CA ASP A 273 -21.06 7.41 21.29
C ASP A 273 -19.57 7.74 21.09
N ALA A 274 -19.26 8.41 19.98
CA ALA A 274 -17.91 8.83 19.62
C ALA A 274 -17.76 10.37 19.73
N PRO A 275 -16.57 10.91 20.05
CA PRO A 275 -15.27 10.23 20.19
C PRO A 275 -15.08 9.50 21.52
N VAL A 276 -14.34 8.38 21.49
CA VAL A 276 -13.97 7.57 22.65
C VAL A 276 -12.46 7.62 22.88
N ASP A 277 -12.07 7.82 24.13
CA ASP A 277 -10.68 7.66 24.58
C ASP A 277 -10.48 6.29 25.22
N VAL A 278 -9.72 5.44 24.54
CA VAL A 278 -9.31 4.10 25.00
C VAL A 278 -7.86 4.09 25.50
N GLY A 279 -7.25 5.25 25.75
CA GLY A 279 -5.83 5.39 26.07
C GLY A 279 -4.92 5.29 24.84
N GLN A 280 -5.43 5.64 23.66
CA GLN A 280 -4.64 5.67 22.44
C GLN A 280 -3.49 6.69 22.52
N PRO A 281 -2.37 6.46 21.82
CA PRO A 281 -1.25 7.41 21.81
C PRO A 281 -1.67 8.80 21.32
N GLY A 282 -1.16 9.85 21.96
CA GLY A 282 -1.38 11.23 21.54
C GLY A 282 -0.47 11.68 20.40
N ILE A 283 -0.67 12.91 19.91
CA ILE A 283 0.13 13.50 18.82
C ILE A 283 1.64 13.54 19.17
N THR A 284 1.99 13.80 20.43
CA THR A 284 3.38 13.80 20.92
C THR A 284 3.99 12.40 20.86
N ASP A 285 3.19 11.38 21.15
CA ASP A 285 3.63 9.99 21.10
C ASP A 285 3.86 9.53 19.67
N PHE A 286 3.15 10.10 18.68
CA PHE A 286 3.36 9.74 17.27
C PHE A 286 4.80 9.99 16.83
N ALA A 287 5.40 11.11 17.24
CA ALA A 287 6.78 11.43 16.92
C ALA A 287 7.76 10.48 17.64
N ARG A 288 7.60 10.29 18.96
CA ARG A 288 8.45 9.37 19.74
C ARG A 288 8.39 7.95 19.19
N TYR A 289 7.17 7.44 19.02
CA TYR A 289 6.92 6.06 18.61
C TYR A 289 7.23 5.82 17.14
N GLY A 290 7.06 6.84 16.30
CA GLY A 290 7.30 6.78 14.87
C GLY A 290 8.76 6.93 14.48
N LEU A 291 9.50 7.81 15.15
CA LEU A 291 10.86 8.18 14.76
C LEU A 291 11.95 7.40 15.51
N VAL A 292 11.69 7.01 16.76
CA VAL A 292 12.65 6.28 17.58
C VAL A 292 12.40 4.78 17.43
N PRO A 293 13.35 4.01 16.87
CA PRO A 293 13.25 2.56 16.84
C PRO A 293 13.07 2.01 18.25
N ARG A 294 12.22 1.00 18.42
CA ARG A 294 11.93 0.40 19.74
C ARG A 294 13.18 -0.07 20.48
N MET A 295 14.22 -0.49 19.76
CA MET A 295 15.51 -0.88 20.35
C MET A 295 16.19 0.27 21.13
N LEU A 296 15.90 1.53 20.76
CA LEU A 296 16.44 2.74 21.40
C LEU A 296 15.44 3.40 22.38
N ASP A 297 14.25 2.81 22.55
CA ASP A 297 13.19 3.29 23.45
C ASP A 297 12.56 2.10 24.19
N PRO A 298 13.28 1.51 25.17
CA PRO A 298 12.85 0.29 25.86
C PRO A 298 11.61 0.51 26.75
N ASP A 299 11.41 1.72 27.26
CA ASP A 299 10.30 2.08 28.16
C ASP A 299 8.99 2.34 27.41
N ARG A 300 8.99 2.20 26.09
CA ARG A 300 7.80 2.41 25.27
C ARG A 300 6.76 1.29 25.48
N PRO A 301 5.50 1.64 25.81
CA PRO A 301 4.42 0.66 25.92
C PRO A 301 4.15 -0.02 24.56
N PRO A 302 3.65 -1.26 24.56
CA PRO A 302 3.25 -1.93 23.33
C PRO A 302 2.15 -1.15 22.61
N LEU A 303 2.30 -0.98 21.29
CA LEU A 303 1.27 -0.37 20.46
C LEU A 303 0.28 -1.41 19.98
N SER A 304 -0.96 -1.29 20.46
CA SER A 304 -2.08 -2.02 19.90
C SER A 304 -3.38 -1.30 20.26
N THR A 305 -3.71 -0.23 19.53
CA THR A 305 -5.01 0.43 19.71
C THR A 305 -6.16 -0.53 19.42
N GLY A 306 -5.96 -1.50 18.52
CA GLY A 306 -6.93 -2.58 18.32
C GLY A 306 -7.18 -3.41 19.57
N ALA A 307 -6.14 -3.76 20.34
CA ALA A 307 -6.34 -4.47 21.61
C ALA A 307 -7.03 -3.59 22.67
N LEU A 308 -6.72 -2.29 22.70
CA LEU A 308 -7.40 -1.34 23.60
C LEU A 308 -8.89 -1.20 23.26
N ILE A 309 -9.24 -1.10 21.98
CA ILE A 309 -10.63 -1.12 21.51
C ILE A 309 -11.30 -2.45 21.91
N ASN A 310 -10.66 -3.60 21.66
CA ASN A 310 -11.22 -4.89 22.05
C ASN A 310 -11.50 -4.97 23.57
N GLN A 311 -10.58 -4.50 24.40
CA GLN A 311 -10.75 -4.47 25.85
C GLN A 311 -11.88 -3.53 26.28
N TYR A 312 -12.00 -2.36 25.64
CA TYR A 312 -13.10 -1.43 25.86
C TYR A 312 -14.46 -2.07 25.55
N LEU A 313 -14.53 -2.89 24.49
CA LEU A 313 -15.73 -3.65 24.10
C LEU A 313 -15.99 -4.89 24.98
N GLY A 314 -15.21 -5.10 26.05
CA GLY A 314 -15.35 -6.25 26.96
C GLY A 314 -14.66 -7.53 26.49
N GLY A 315 -13.84 -7.47 25.43
CA GLY A 315 -13.03 -8.58 24.94
C GLY A 315 -11.75 -8.82 25.76
N SER A 316 -11.12 -9.98 25.57
CA SER A 316 -9.88 -10.33 26.29
C SER A 316 -8.65 -9.57 25.78
N ALA A 317 -7.66 -9.35 26.65
CA ALA A 317 -6.36 -8.78 26.26
C ALA A 317 -5.56 -9.65 25.26
N THR A 318 -5.96 -10.91 25.10
CA THR A 318 -5.35 -11.90 24.19
C THR A 318 -6.02 -11.96 22.82
N SER A 319 -7.07 -11.17 22.59
CA SER A 319 -7.73 -11.04 21.29
C SER A 319 -7.54 -9.62 20.76
N ALA A 320 -7.24 -9.50 19.47
CA ALA A 320 -7.16 -8.22 18.77
C ALA A 320 -8.33 -8.13 17.78
N TYR A 321 -9.50 -7.76 18.29
CA TYR A 321 -10.61 -7.29 17.46
C TYR A 321 -10.56 -5.76 17.37
N SER A 322 -10.72 -5.23 16.17
CA SER A 322 -10.75 -3.80 15.91
C SER A 322 -11.66 -3.55 14.73
N PHE A 323 -12.21 -2.36 14.66
CA PHE A 323 -13.03 -1.94 13.53
C PHE A 323 -12.19 -1.80 12.26
N LEU A 324 -12.86 -1.59 11.13
CA LEU A 324 -12.18 -1.15 9.91
C LEU A 324 -11.66 0.27 10.07
N ALA A 325 -10.79 0.72 9.14
CA ALA A 325 -10.16 2.04 9.22
C ALA A 325 -11.16 3.19 9.40
N LEU A 326 -12.29 3.18 8.68
CA LEU A 326 -13.34 4.18 8.86
C LEU A 326 -13.96 4.13 10.26
N GLY A 327 -14.23 2.93 10.75
CA GLY A 327 -14.77 2.69 12.08
C GLY A 327 -13.82 3.17 13.18
N ASN A 328 -12.53 2.84 13.07
CA ASN A 328 -11.51 3.28 14.03
C ASN A 328 -11.37 4.80 14.07
N VAL A 329 -11.32 5.47 12.90
CA VAL A 329 -11.22 6.94 12.85
C VAL A 329 -12.48 7.57 13.43
N TYR A 330 -13.67 7.09 13.08
CA TYR A 330 -14.91 7.60 13.67
C TYR A 330 -14.95 7.38 15.18
N PHE A 331 -14.63 6.19 15.65
CA PHE A 331 -14.70 5.84 17.07
C PHE A 331 -13.79 6.73 17.91
N ILE A 332 -12.61 7.07 17.40
CA ILE A 332 -11.61 7.87 18.14
C ILE A 332 -11.81 9.38 17.95
N GLU A 333 -12.17 9.84 16.75
CA GLU A 333 -12.15 11.27 16.37
C GLU A 333 -13.56 11.84 16.07
N GLY A 334 -14.59 10.99 16.07
CA GLY A 334 -15.98 11.36 15.76
C GLY A 334 -16.24 11.74 14.30
N TRP A 335 -17.42 12.31 14.05
CA TRP A 335 -17.89 12.66 12.70
C TRP A 335 -17.03 13.69 11.98
N SER A 336 -16.47 14.66 12.69
CA SER A 336 -15.57 15.67 12.10
C SER A 336 -14.19 15.10 11.81
N GLY A 337 -13.73 14.13 12.61
CA GLY A 337 -12.46 13.45 12.44
C GLY A 337 -12.32 12.71 11.12
N VAL A 338 -13.37 12.00 10.70
CA VAL A 338 -13.38 11.21 9.45
C VAL A 338 -13.01 12.04 8.20
N PRO A 339 -13.75 13.11 7.82
CA PRO A 339 -13.41 13.89 6.65
C PRO A 339 -12.04 14.58 6.78
N LEU A 340 -11.66 15.04 7.98
CA LEU A 340 -10.37 15.72 8.21
C LEU A 340 -9.19 14.76 8.05
N TYR A 341 -9.28 13.55 8.61
CA TYR A 341 -8.26 12.51 8.49
C TYR A 341 -8.01 12.14 7.03
N TYR A 342 -9.09 11.82 6.31
CA TYR A 342 -9.00 11.41 4.90
C TYR A 342 -8.60 12.57 3.99
N ALA A 343 -9.02 13.81 4.27
CA ALA A 343 -8.53 15.00 3.56
C ALA A 343 -7.02 15.20 3.79
N GLY A 344 -6.55 15.09 5.03
CA GLY A 344 -5.13 15.23 5.38
C GLY A 344 -4.25 14.23 4.63
N TRP A 345 -4.60 12.95 4.67
CA TRP A 345 -3.83 11.91 3.97
C TRP A 345 -3.98 11.97 2.46
N ALA A 346 -5.14 12.38 1.94
CA ALA A 346 -5.28 12.70 0.52
C ALA A 346 -4.36 13.86 0.10
N ALA A 347 -4.22 14.89 0.94
CA ALA A 347 -3.33 16.02 0.65
C ALA A 347 -1.87 15.58 0.60
N VAL A 348 -1.44 14.75 1.56
CA VAL A 348 -0.10 14.14 1.57
C VAL A 348 0.12 13.32 0.31
N ALA A 349 -0.80 12.40 -0.03
CA ALA A 349 -0.69 11.57 -1.23
C ALA A 349 -0.63 12.40 -2.52
N VAL A 350 -1.48 13.42 -2.64
CA VAL A 350 -1.50 14.35 -3.78
C VAL A 350 -0.19 15.14 -3.87
N LEU A 351 0.35 15.62 -2.75
CA LEU A 351 1.67 16.27 -2.72
C LEU A 351 2.76 15.31 -3.17
N LEU A 352 2.77 14.09 -2.66
CA LEU A 352 3.74 13.06 -3.04
C LEU A 352 3.65 12.69 -4.52
N LEU A 353 2.49 12.73 -5.15
CA LEU A 353 2.34 12.48 -6.59
C LEU A 353 2.59 13.72 -7.45
N ARG A 354 2.15 14.92 -7.05
CA ARG A 354 2.04 16.09 -7.94
C ARG A 354 2.91 17.30 -7.55
N ALA A 355 3.52 17.34 -6.37
CA ALA A 355 4.31 18.49 -5.93
C ALA A 355 5.58 18.71 -6.77
N ARG A 356 5.76 19.94 -7.26
CA ARG A 356 6.98 20.43 -7.95
C ARG A 356 7.50 19.51 -9.07
N GLY A 357 6.61 18.75 -9.70
CA GLY A 357 6.93 17.85 -10.82
C GLY A 357 6.69 16.38 -10.51
N THR A 358 7.25 15.54 -11.36
CA THR A 358 7.06 14.09 -11.44
C THR A 358 7.70 13.33 -10.25
N PRO A 359 7.06 12.29 -9.69
CA PRO A 359 7.58 11.53 -8.56
C PRO A 359 8.74 10.59 -8.97
N GLY A 360 9.85 10.67 -8.23
CA GLY A 360 10.94 9.69 -8.28
C GLY A 360 10.78 8.58 -7.23
N PRO A 361 11.77 7.68 -7.07
CA PRO A 361 11.66 6.50 -6.21
C PRO A 361 11.33 6.81 -4.75
N VAL A 362 11.89 7.90 -4.20
CA VAL A 362 11.61 8.36 -2.82
C VAL A 362 10.14 8.73 -2.65
N ARG A 363 9.60 9.55 -3.56
CA ARG A 363 8.20 10.00 -3.48
C ARG A 363 7.22 8.86 -3.72
N LEU A 364 7.56 7.93 -4.63
CA LEU A 364 6.79 6.71 -4.85
C LEU A 364 6.80 5.79 -3.62
N THR A 365 7.93 5.69 -2.93
CA THR A 365 8.05 4.94 -1.67
C THR A 365 7.17 5.52 -0.58
N LEU A 366 7.28 6.82 -0.32
CA LEU A 366 6.43 7.49 0.66
C LEU A 366 4.95 7.36 0.30
N PHE A 367 4.61 7.49 -0.98
CA PHE A 367 3.23 7.29 -1.45
C PHE A 367 2.75 5.87 -1.15
N CYS A 368 3.58 4.85 -1.41
CA CYS A 368 3.24 3.47 -1.07
C CYS A 368 3.06 3.28 0.44
N PHE A 369 3.86 3.93 1.30
CA PHE A 369 3.65 3.86 2.75
C PHE A 369 2.35 4.52 3.20
N VAL A 370 1.94 5.62 2.55
CA VAL A 370 0.62 6.22 2.80
C VAL A 370 -0.50 5.25 2.41
N LEU A 371 -0.39 4.57 1.26
CA LEU A 371 -1.38 3.57 0.82
C LEU A 371 -1.40 2.30 1.70
N ALA A 372 -0.25 1.89 2.22
CA ALA A 372 -0.10 0.69 3.04
C ALA A 372 -0.43 0.89 4.51
N GLY A 373 -0.43 2.14 4.99
CA GLY A 373 -0.76 2.49 6.37
C GLY A 373 -2.05 3.31 6.41
N PRO A 374 -1.99 4.64 6.54
CA PRO A 374 -3.16 5.49 6.80
C PRO A 374 -4.34 5.38 5.83
N LEU A 375 -4.09 5.11 4.54
CA LEU A 375 -5.16 4.97 3.54
C LEU A 375 -5.60 3.51 3.32
N LEU A 376 -4.99 2.54 4.02
CA LEU A 376 -5.40 1.15 3.92
C LEU A 376 -6.71 0.95 4.69
N TRP A 377 -7.69 0.31 4.06
CA TRP A 377 -9.03 0.13 4.65
C TRP A 377 -9.06 -0.79 5.88
N SER A 378 -8.05 -1.66 6.02
CA SER A 378 -7.86 -2.54 7.17
C SER A 378 -6.86 -1.98 8.20
N SER A 379 -6.56 -0.68 8.13
CA SER A 379 -5.61 -0.05 9.05
C SER A 379 -6.24 0.25 10.42
N SER A 380 -5.43 0.16 11.47
CA SER A 380 -5.76 0.61 12.82
C SER A 380 -5.30 2.06 12.99
N HIS A 381 -6.22 2.97 13.27
CA HIS A 381 -5.90 4.33 13.67
C HIS A 381 -5.77 4.39 15.21
N PRO A 382 -4.76 5.09 15.77
CA PRO A 382 -3.67 5.83 15.13
C PRO A 382 -2.40 5.01 14.81
N ASP A 383 -2.35 3.71 15.13
CA ASP A 383 -1.18 2.84 14.92
C ASP A 383 -0.57 2.92 13.51
N SER A 384 -1.41 3.03 12.48
CA SER A 384 -1.00 3.13 11.08
C SER A 384 -0.23 4.41 10.75
N MET A 385 -0.47 5.52 11.47
CA MET A 385 0.28 6.77 11.31
C MET A 385 1.69 6.62 11.90
N ILE A 386 1.80 5.95 13.04
CA ILE A 386 3.08 5.61 13.64
C ILE A 386 3.84 4.64 12.74
N GLY A 387 3.16 3.61 12.22
CA GLY A 387 3.74 2.67 11.25
C GLY A 387 4.27 3.36 10.00
N PHE A 388 3.56 4.37 9.47
CA PHE A 388 4.06 5.18 8.35
C PHE A 388 5.40 5.87 8.67
N LEU A 389 5.55 6.46 9.86
CA LEU A 389 6.80 7.08 10.30
C LEU A 389 7.91 6.03 10.46
N GLN A 390 7.61 4.88 11.09
CA GLN A 390 8.55 3.78 11.28
C GLN A 390 9.06 3.23 9.95
N HIS A 391 8.15 2.98 8.99
CA HIS A 391 8.51 2.55 7.64
C HIS A 391 9.38 3.60 6.93
N THR A 392 9.08 4.88 7.13
CA THR A 392 9.86 5.98 6.55
C THR A 392 11.29 5.99 7.10
N VAL A 393 11.47 5.91 8.42
CA VAL A 393 12.78 5.86 9.08
C VAL A 393 13.55 4.62 8.65
N SER A 394 12.91 3.45 8.67
CA SER A 394 13.48 2.18 8.24
C SER A 394 13.95 2.21 6.78
N ALA A 395 13.27 2.95 5.91
CA ALA A 395 13.64 3.08 4.50
C ALA A 395 14.77 4.08 4.23
N LEU A 396 15.08 5.00 5.17
CA LEU A 396 16.05 6.07 4.95
C LEU A 396 17.42 5.58 4.41
N PRO A 397 18.06 4.53 4.96
CA PRO A 397 19.36 4.08 4.48
C PRO A 397 19.34 3.71 2.99
N VAL A 398 18.30 2.97 2.57
CA VAL A 398 18.11 2.55 1.17
C VAL A 398 17.84 3.76 0.27
N LEU A 399 16.98 4.67 0.70
CA LEU A 399 16.60 5.85 -0.07
C LEU A 399 17.79 6.83 -0.23
N LEU A 400 18.60 7.01 0.82
CA LEU A 400 19.82 7.81 0.79
C LEU A 400 20.87 7.19 -0.14
N LEU A 401 21.06 5.87 -0.08
CA LEU A 401 21.95 5.16 -0.99
C LEU A 401 21.50 5.33 -2.45
N LEU A 402 20.22 5.15 -2.73
CA LEU A 402 19.66 5.35 -4.07
C LEU A 402 19.86 6.78 -4.56
N ARG A 403 19.69 7.78 -3.69
CA ARG A 403 19.93 9.19 -4.04
C ARG A 403 21.38 9.44 -4.46
N ARG A 404 22.36 8.78 -3.82
CA ARG A 404 23.78 8.88 -4.21
C ARG A 404 24.07 8.25 -5.58
N THR A 405 23.30 7.24 -5.98
CA THR A 405 23.44 6.57 -7.28
C THR A 405 22.74 7.27 -8.46
N ARG A 406 22.17 8.46 -8.24
CA ARG A 406 21.45 9.21 -9.27
C ARG A 406 22.42 9.77 -10.31
N VAL A 407 22.20 9.42 -11.57
CA VAL A 407 22.96 9.97 -12.70
C VAL A 407 22.33 11.29 -13.14
N LYS A 408 23.01 12.42 -12.89
CA LYS A 408 22.61 13.74 -13.41
C LYS A 408 22.89 13.78 -14.93
N GLY A 409 21.91 14.22 -15.73
CA GLY A 409 22.12 14.48 -17.17
C GLY A 409 21.27 13.65 -18.15
N ARG A 410 20.60 12.57 -17.72
CA ARG A 410 19.70 11.79 -18.60
C ARG A 410 18.39 12.49 -18.99
N HIS A 411 18.14 13.71 -18.52
CA HIS A 411 16.93 14.48 -18.82
C HIS A 411 16.95 15.19 -20.18
N ALA A 412 18.07 15.14 -20.92
CA ALA A 412 18.25 15.89 -22.17
C ALA A 412 17.96 15.11 -23.47
N VAL A 413 17.59 13.82 -23.41
CA VAL A 413 17.19 13.07 -24.61
C VAL A 413 15.67 12.97 -24.67
N GLY A 414 15.02 14.13 -24.72
CA GLY A 414 13.73 14.21 -25.42
C GLY A 414 14.02 14.13 -26.92
N PRO A 415 13.15 13.54 -27.75
CA PRO A 415 13.37 13.52 -29.19
C PRO A 415 13.39 14.97 -29.67
N GLN A 416 14.57 15.49 -29.99
CA GLN A 416 14.66 16.55 -30.98
C GLN A 416 13.96 15.98 -32.21
N VAL A 417 12.73 16.43 -32.43
CA VAL A 417 12.15 16.44 -33.77
C VAL A 417 13.18 17.21 -34.58
N ARG A 418 14.06 16.45 -35.24
CA ARG A 418 14.95 16.95 -36.27
C ARG A 418 13.98 17.50 -37.31
N ARG A 419 13.64 18.78 -37.20
CA ARG A 419 13.06 19.53 -38.31
C ARG A 419 14.10 19.40 -39.40
N GLN A 420 13.93 18.39 -40.25
CA GLN A 420 14.58 18.40 -41.54
C GLN A 420 14.16 19.73 -42.17
N PRO A 421 15.12 20.56 -42.62
CA PRO A 421 14.75 21.68 -43.45
C PRO A 421 14.07 21.07 -44.67
N VAL A 422 12.79 21.38 -44.84
CA VAL A 422 12.07 21.09 -46.08
C VAL A 422 12.83 21.86 -47.15
N ALA A 423 13.59 21.13 -47.96
CA ALA A 423 14.18 21.67 -49.16
C ALA A 423 13.04 22.22 -50.01
N ALA A 424 13.08 23.53 -50.27
CA ALA A 424 12.16 24.18 -51.17
C ALA A 424 12.30 23.52 -52.56
N VAL A 425 11.31 22.72 -52.93
CA VAL A 425 11.14 22.28 -54.31
C VAL A 425 10.67 23.51 -55.08
N ARG A 426 11.61 24.12 -55.80
CA ARG A 426 11.32 25.05 -56.90
C ARG A 426 10.52 24.29 -57.95
N THR A 427 9.22 24.49 -58.00
CA THR A 427 8.44 24.22 -59.20
C THR A 427 8.65 25.39 -60.15
N GLY A 428 9.52 25.21 -61.12
CA GLY A 428 9.47 25.99 -62.35
C GLY A 428 8.70 25.17 -63.36
N TRP A 429 7.50 25.65 -63.71
CA TRP A 429 6.85 25.60 -65.03
C TRP A 429 5.84 26.75 -65.03
#